data_AF-A0A923FU89-F1
#
_entry.id   AF-A0A923FU89-F1
#
_cell.length_a   1.000
_cell.length_b   1.000
_cell.length_c   1.000
_cell.angle_alpha   90.00
_cell.angle_beta   90.00
_cell.angle_gamma   90.00
#
_symmetry.space_group_name_H-M   'P 1'
#
loop_
_entity.id
_entity.type
_entity.pdbx_description
1 polymer ?
#
loop_
_entity_poly.entity_id
_entity_poly.type
_entity_poly.pdbx_seq_one_letter_code
_entity_poly.pdbx_strand_id
1 'polypeptide(L)'
;MSAARTDFQTVIATLGELHAVLDRLRGEFVHGIKTPADYKRATDLLDALTDGHELNRTEERILVELEDEILAYQSDSDQFRESNAAFEATCTPVQLIKDLMETVGLTGSDLPEIGDKTAVSKVLNGDRPISHKMAYALAERFAMEPSAFLTAGSIEAAHIETVRLPVGKTSAYHRFRNDPLTAHSVKEPSAGEYKVVASKGRKKTVEEPDKG
;
A
#
# COMPACT_ATOMS: atom_id res chain seq x y z
N MET A 1 -56.66 -3.17 6.74
CA MET A 1 -55.22 -2.82 6.73
C MET A 1 -54.28 -4.02 6.91
N SER A 2 -54.78 -5.24 7.17
CA SER A 2 -53.91 -6.42 7.40
C SER A 2 -53.44 -7.13 6.12
N ALA A 3 -54.28 -7.25 5.09
CA ALA A 3 -53.96 -7.98 3.86
C ALA A 3 -52.78 -7.36 3.09
N ALA A 4 -52.82 -6.04 2.84
CA ALA A 4 -51.73 -5.33 2.17
C ALA A 4 -50.38 -5.47 2.91
N ARG A 5 -50.39 -5.49 4.25
CA ARG A 5 -49.16 -5.71 5.04
C ARG A 5 -48.61 -7.12 4.85
N THR A 6 -49.47 -8.13 4.77
CA THR A 6 -49.07 -9.51 4.46
C THR A 6 -48.48 -9.62 3.06
N ASP A 7 -49.10 -8.96 2.07
CA ASP A 7 -48.62 -8.98 0.67
C ASP A 7 -47.22 -8.36 0.55
N PHE A 8 -46.95 -7.24 1.23
CA PHE A 8 -45.61 -6.64 1.27
C PHE A 8 -44.58 -7.54 1.96
N GLN A 9 -44.94 -8.24 3.03
CA GLN A 9 -44.02 -9.19 3.69
C GLN A 9 -43.70 -10.38 2.79
N THR A 10 -44.67 -10.87 2.03
CA THR A 10 -44.45 -11.92 1.02
C THR A 10 -43.49 -11.44 -0.06
N VAL A 11 -43.65 -10.22 -0.58
CA VAL A 11 -42.72 -9.66 -1.58
C VAL A 11 -41.29 -9.57 -1.01
N ILE A 12 -41.12 -9.05 0.21
CA ILE A 12 -39.80 -8.97 0.86
C ILE A 12 -39.17 -10.36 1.02
N ALA A 13 -39.96 -11.36 1.44
CA ALA A 13 -39.48 -12.74 1.58
C ALA A 13 -39.03 -13.32 0.24
N THR A 14 -39.85 -13.20 -0.81
CA THR A 14 -39.50 -13.70 -2.15
C THR A 14 -38.28 -13.01 -2.75
N LEU A 15 -38.11 -11.71 -2.49
CA LEU A 15 -36.92 -10.97 -2.92
C LEU A 15 -35.66 -11.45 -2.17
N GLY A 16 -35.78 -11.76 -0.88
CA GLY A 16 -34.71 -12.36 -0.10
C GLY A 16 -34.30 -13.75 -0.61
N GLU A 17 -35.27 -14.58 -0.96
CA GLU A 17 -35.02 -15.90 -1.57
C GLU A 17 -34.31 -15.77 -2.93
N LEU A 18 -34.76 -14.85 -3.79
CA LEU A 18 -34.11 -14.58 -5.07
C LEU A 18 -32.66 -14.12 -4.87
N HIS A 19 -32.42 -13.22 -3.91
CA HIS A 19 -31.07 -12.75 -3.61
C HIS A 19 -30.15 -13.89 -3.16
N ALA A 20 -30.63 -14.78 -2.29
CA ALA A 20 -29.87 -15.95 -1.85
C ALA A 20 -29.53 -16.91 -3.00
N VAL A 21 -30.45 -17.10 -3.95
CA VAL A 21 -30.20 -17.90 -5.16
C VAL A 21 -29.15 -17.23 -6.04
N LEU A 22 -29.24 -15.91 -6.23
CA LEU A 22 -28.26 -15.15 -7.01
C LEU A 22 -26.86 -15.21 -6.38
N ASP A 23 -26.74 -15.08 -5.06
CA ASP A 23 -25.45 -15.20 -4.37
C ASP A 23 -24.87 -16.62 -4.46
N ARG A 24 -25.74 -17.64 -4.41
CA ARG A 24 -25.30 -19.03 -4.62
C ARG A 24 -24.79 -19.26 -6.03
N LEU A 25 -25.53 -18.79 -7.04
CA LEU A 25 -25.11 -18.89 -8.44
C LEU A 25 -23.80 -18.12 -8.66
N ARG A 26 -23.70 -16.91 -8.11
CA ARG A 26 -22.46 -16.13 -8.11
C ARG A 26 -21.29 -16.95 -7.57
N GLY A 27 -21.47 -17.64 -6.45
CA GLY A 27 -20.42 -18.49 -5.90
C GLY A 27 -20.02 -19.68 -6.77
N GLU A 28 -20.90 -20.16 -7.64
CA GLU A 28 -20.60 -21.23 -8.59
C GLU A 28 -19.91 -20.73 -9.87
N PHE A 29 -20.22 -19.50 -10.30
CA PHE A 29 -19.68 -18.92 -11.53
C PHE A 29 -18.43 -18.08 -11.32
N VAL A 30 -18.26 -17.48 -10.15
CA VAL A 30 -17.14 -16.58 -9.83
C VAL A 30 -16.07 -17.31 -9.01
N HIS A 31 -16.47 -18.12 -8.02
CA HIS A 31 -15.50 -18.80 -7.15
C HIS A 31 -15.15 -20.20 -7.64
N GLY A 32 -13.91 -20.63 -7.40
CA GLY A 32 -13.52 -22.02 -7.56
C GLY A 32 -13.22 -22.42 -9.00
N ILE A 33 -12.51 -21.55 -9.72
CA ILE A 33 -11.91 -21.88 -11.01
C ILE A 33 -10.86 -22.96 -10.79
N LYS A 34 -11.18 -24.21 -11.16
CA LYS A 34 -10.31 -25.38 -10.91
C LYS A 34 -9.97 -26.13 -12.18
N THR A 35 -10.82 -26.04 -13.18
CA THR A 35 -10.63 -26.72 -14.46
C THR A 35 -10.41 -25.72 -15.58
N PRO A 36 -9.75 -26.12 -16.68
CA PRO A 36 -9.62 -25.26 -17.86
C PRO A 36 -10.97 -24.80 -18.43
N ALA A 37 -12.02 -25.60 -18.26
CA ALA A 37 -13.37 -25.23 -18.67
C ALA A 37 -13.96 -24.12 -17.77
N ASP A 38 -13.67 -24.14 -16.47
CA ASP A 38 -14.07 -23.08 -15.54
C ASP A 38 -13.32 -21.79 -15.87
N TYR A 39 -12.01 -21.92 -16.13
CA TYR A 39 -11.16 -20.80 -16.52
C TYR A 39 -11.69 -20.14 -17.79
N LYS A 40 -12.03 -20.92 -18.82
CA LYS A 40 -12.63 -20.37 -20.04
C LYS A 40 -13.92 -19.61 -19.75
N ARG A 41 -14.83 -20.17 -18.94
CA ARG A 41 -16.09 -19.48 -18.59
C ARG A 41 -15.83 -18.18 -17.83
N ALA A 42 -14.86 -18.19 -16.92
CA ALA A 42 -14.45 -17.01 -16.17
C ALA A 42 -13.88 -15.93 -17.10
N THR A 43 -13.03 -16.31 -18.06
CA THR A 43 -12.52 -15.37 -19.07
C THR A 43 -13.63 -14.84 -19.98
N ASP A 44 -14.56 -15.69 -20.43
CA ASP A 44 -15.71 -15.24 -21.23
C ASP A 44 -16.58 -14.22 -20.46
N LEU A 45 -16.72 -14.40 -19.13
CA LEU A 45 -17.42 -13.45 -18.26
C LEU A 45 -16.61 -12.16 -18.04
N LEU A 46 -15.30 -12.25 -17.88
CA LEU A 46 -14.41 -11.09 -17.78
C LEU A 46 -14.53 -10.22 -19.03
N ASP A 47 -14.52 -10.83 -20.22
CA ASP A 47 -14.70 -10.13 -21.50
C ASP A 47 -16.05 -9.40 -21.56
N ALA A 48 -17.13 -10.05 -21.09
CA ALA A 48 -18.46 -9.44 -21.04
C ALA A 48 -18.53 -8.26 -20.07
N LEU A 49 -17.87 -8.36 -18.91
CA LEU A 49 -17.82 -7.27 -17.90
C LEU A 49 -16.89 -6.13 -18.30
N THR A 50 -16.01 -6.33 -19.29
CA THR A 50 -15.03 -5.33 -19.74
C THR A 50 -15.27 -4.87 -21.19
N ASP A 51 -16.47 -5.13 -21.73
CA ASP A 51 -16.84 -4.78 -23.12
C ASP A 51 -17.02 -3.27 -23.38
N GLY A 52 -16.89 -2.44 -22.34
CA GLY A 52 -16.95 -0.98 -22.40
C GLY A 52 -18.27 -0.35 -21.94
N HIS A 53 -19.25 -1.12 -21.46
CA HIS A 53 -20.43 -0.55 -20.79
C HIS A 53 -20.13 -0.07 -19.36
N GLU A 54 -20.98 0.83 -18.84
CA GLU A 54 -20.90 1.26 -17.45
C GLU A 54 -21.38 0.15 -16.52
N LEU A 55 -20.49 -0.33 -15.66
CA LEU A 55 -20.79 -1.38 -14.69
C LEU A 55 -21.64 -0.81 -13.54
N ASN A 56 -22.64 -1.57 -13.13
CA ASN A 56 -23.32 -1.31 -11.87
C ASN A 56 -22.48 -1.82 -10.68
N ARG A 57 -22.84 -1.40 -9.47
CA ARG A 57 -22.09 -1.75 -8.23
C ARG A 57 -21.94 -3.27 -8.00
N THR A 58 -22.89 -4.06 -8.46
CA THR A 58 -22.83 -5.53 -8.34
C THR A 58 -21.88 -6.11 -9.38
N GLU A 59 -21.90 -5.62 -10.61
CA GLU A 59 -20.97 -6.00 -11.67
C GLU A 59 -19.53 -5.62 -11.34
N GLU A 60 -19.29 -4.41 -10.82
CA GLU A 60 -17.97 -4.00 -10.31
C GLU A 60 -17.44 -4.97 -9.24
N ARG A 61 -18.31 -5.35 -8.29
CA ARG A 61 -17.96 -6.32 -7.24
C ARG A 61 -17.67 -7.71 -7.82
N ILE A 62 -18.42 -8.14 -8.84
CA ILE A 62 -18.18 -9.42 -9.52
C ILE A 62 -16.85 -9.38 -10.28
N LEU A 63 -16.56 -8.29 -10.99
CA LEU A 63 -15.33 -8.11 -11.74
C LEU A 63 -14.09 -8.28 -10.85
N VAL A 64 -14.05 -7.57 -9.72
CA VAL A 64 -12.92 -7.66 -8.77
C VAL A 64 -12.73 -9.09 -8.26
N GLU A 65 -13.81 -9.75 -7.81
CA GLU A 65 -13.71 -11.12 -7.29
C GLU A 65 -13.32 -12.13 -8.38
N LEU A 66 -13.77 -11.91 -9.62
CA LEU A 66 -13.46 -12.76 -10.76
C LEU A 66 -11.98 -12.63 -11.16
N GLU A 67 -11.45 -11.41 -11.17
CA GLU A 67 -10.03 -11.15 -11.44
C GLU A 67 -9.13 -11.86 -10.42
N ASP A 68 -9.47 -11.78 -9.13
CA ASP A 68 -8.74 -12.45 -8.06
C ASP A 68 -8.73 -13.99 -8.25
N GLU A 69 -9.86 -14.59 -8.59
CA GLU A 69 -9.99 -16.04 -8.80
C GLU A 69 -9.27 -16.51 -10.08
N ILE A 70 -9.35 -15.72 -11.16
CA ILE A 70 -8.62 -15.98 -12.40
C ILE A 70 -7.12 -15.95 -12.14
N LEU A 71 -6.63 -14.94 -11.41
CA LEU A 71 -5.23 -14.79 -11.06
C LEU A 71 -4.75 -15.95 -10.17
N ALA A 72 -5.55 -16.35 -9.19
CA ALA A 72 -5.24 -17.50 -8.34
C ALA A 72 -5.09 -18.79 -9.17
N TYR A 73 -6.02 -19.03 -10.10
CA TYR A 73 -5.93 -20.18 -11.00
C TYR A 73 -4.68 -20.13 -11.90
N GLN A 74 -4.39 -18.98 -12.51
CA GLN A 74 -3.19 -18.82 -13.35
C GLN A 74 -1.89 -19.03 -12.56
N SER A 75 -1.87 -18.61 -11.29
CA SER A 75 -0.69 -18.75 -10.42
C SER A 75 -0.43 -20.21 -10.05
N ASP A 76 -1.47 -20.97 -9.71
CA ASP A 76 -1.36 -22.32 -9.14
C ASP A 76 -1.49 -23.45 -10.16
N SER A 77 -2.01 -23.18 -11.36
CA SER A 77 -2.29 -24.19 -12.37
C SER A 77 -1.03 -24.71 -13.08
N ASP A 78 -0.97 -26.04 -13.24
CA ASP A 78 0.07 -26.72 -14.03
C ASP A 78 0.15 -26.20 -15.47
N GLN A 79 -0.97 -25.73 -16.03
CA GLN A 79 -1.04 -25.19 -17.39
C GLN A 79 -0.14 -23.96 -17.58
N PHE A 80 -0.01 -23.12 -16.56
CA PHE A 80 0.72 -21.85 -16.63
C PHE A 80 2.09 -21.93 -15.95
N ARG A 81 2.42 -23.04 -15.29
CA ARG A 81 3.67 -23.19 -14.53
C ARG A 81 4.93 -22.83 -15.31
N GLU A 82 5.07 -23.29 -16.56
CA GLU A 82 6.25 -22.98 -17.38
C GLU A 82 6.32 -21.49 -17.73
N SER A 83 5.18 -20.90 -18.12
CA SER A 83 5.07 -19.48 -18.42
C SER A 83 5.34 -18.63 -17.18
N ASN A 84 4.80 -19.00 -16.02
CA ASN A 84 5.05 -18.32 -14.75
C ASN A 84 6.53 -18.41 -14.37
N ALA A 85 7.15 -19.58 -14.51
CA ALA A 85 8.58 -19.73 -14.25
C ALA A 85 9.45 -18.87 -15.19
N ALA A 86 9.08 -18.78 -16.47
CA ALA A 86 9.77 -17.91 -17.43
C ALA A 86 9.56 -16.42 -17.12
N PHE A 87 8.36 -16.03 -16.70
CA PHE A 87 8.02 -14.68 -16.28
C PHE A 87 8.82 -14.27 -15.03
N GLU A 88 8.80 -15.09 -13.98
CA GLU A 88 9.58 -14.87 -12.75
C GLU A 88 11.09 -14.80 -13.01
N ALA A 89 11.59 -15.63 -13.93
CA ALA A 89 13.01 -15.57 -14.34
C ALA A 89 13.38 -14.26 -15.05
N THR A 90 12.41 -13.61 -15.70
CA THR A 90 12.62 -12.36 -16.43
C THR A 90 12.37 -11.14 -15.54
N CYS A 91 11.37 -11.19 -14.65
CA CYS A 91 10.98 -10.13 -13.72
C CYS A 91 11.94 -9.99 -12.53
N THR A 92 13.21 -9.78 -12.84
CA THR A 92 14.24 -9.50 -11.83
C THR A 92 14.35 -8.00 -11.57
N PRO A 93 14.77 -7.58 -10.37
CA PRO A 93 15.12 -6.18 -10.08
C PRO A 93 16.11 -5.57 -11.09
N VAL A 94 17.02 -6.40 -11.62
CA VAL A 94 17.99 -5.98 -12.63
C VAL A 94 17.30 -5.70 -13.97
N GLN A 95 16.35 -6.55 -14.36
CA GLN A 95 15.57 -6.34 -15.58
C GLN A 95 14.70 -5.08 -15.46
N LEU A 96 14.06 -4.87 -14.31
CA LEU A 96 13.32 -3.63 -14.04
C LEU A 96 14.19 -2.38 -14.25
N ILE A 97 15.43 -2.37 -13.76
CA ILE A 97 16.34 -1.25 -13.99
C ILE A 97 16.65 -1.06 -15.48
N LYS A 98 16.86 -2.16 -16.23
CA LYS A 98 17.10 -2.09 -17.69
C LYS A 98 15.89 -1.52 -18.42
N ASP A 99 14.69 -1.93 -18.05
CA ASP A 99 13.44 -1.45 -18.66
C ASP A 99 13.23 0.04 -18.35
N LEU A 100 13.53 0.50 -17.13
CA LEU A 100 13.50 1.92 -16.77
C LEU A 100 14.54 2.73 -17.54
N MET A 101 15.74 2.16 -17.73
CA MET A 101 16.78 2.80 -18.55
C MET A 101 16.34 2.95 -20.00
N GLU A 102 15.70 1.92 -20.57
CA GLU A 102 15.20 1.96 -21.95
C GLU A 102 14.05 2.95 -22.10
N THR A 103 13.05 2.88 -21.22
CA THR A 103 11.84 3.72 -21.29
C THR A 103 12.11 5.21 -21.09
N VAL A 104 13.07 5.56 -20.21
CA VAL A 104 13.41 6.96 -19.89
C VAL A 104 14.68 7.43 -20.66
N GLY A 105 15.36 6.54 -21.38
CA GLY A 105 16.56 6.87 -22.16
C GLY A 105 17.80 7.14 -21.31
N LEU A 106 17.95 6.43 -20.18
CA LEU A 106 19.08 6.58 -19.26
C LEU A 106 20.25 5.66 -19.67
N THR A 107 21.47 6.14 -19.47
CA THR A 107 22.68 5.32 -19.63
C THR A 107 23.18 4.84 -18.27
N GLY A 108 24.12 3.88 -18.26
CA GLY A 108 24.73 3.40 -17.02
C GLY A 108 25.55 4.45 -16.26
N SER A 109 25.77 5.64 -16.84
CA SER A 109 26.38 6.78 -16.15
C SER A 109 25.35 7.65 -15.42
N ASP A 110 24.07 7.46 -15.73
CA ASP A 110 22.98 8.30 -15.24
C ASP A 110 22.26 7.66 -14.03
N LEU A 111 22.88 6.69 -13.35
CA LEU A 111 22.36 6.01 -12.16
C LEU A 111 23.30 6.18 -10.94
N PRO A 112 23.47 7.42 -10.42
CA PRO A 112 24.31 7.69 -9.26
C PRO A 112 23.83 6.98 -7.97
N GLU A 113 22.58 6.53 -7.93
CA GLU A 113 21.97 5.80 -6.81
C GLU A 113 22.64 4.44 -6.60
N ILE A 114 23.15 3.84 -7.68
CA ILE A 114 23.88 2.57 -7.65
C ILE A 114 25.38 2.82 -7.45
N GLY A 115 25.92 3.86 -8.09
CA GLY A 115 27.32 4.29 -7.93
C GLY A 115 27.95 4.77 -9.23
N ASP A 116 29.25 4.51 -9.38
CA ASP A 116 29.99 4.82 -10.60
C ASP A 116 29.62 3.86 -11.75
N LYS A 117 30.02 4.19 -12.98
CA LYS A 117 29.73 3.38 -14.18
C LYS A 117 30.14 1.92 -14.02
N THR A 118 31.22 1.65 -13.29
CA THR A 118 31.71 0.29 -13.01
C THR A 118 30.76 -0.46 -12.08
N ALA A 119 30.30 0.18 -10.99
CA ALA A 119 29.33 -0.39 -10.07
C ALA A 119 27.99 -0.66 -10.76
N VAL A 120 27.51 0.29 -11.59
CA VAL A 120 26.28 0.14 -12.37
C VAL A 120 26.39 -1.07 -13.31
N SER A 121 27.48 -1.19 -14.07
CA SER A 121 27.69 -2.33 -14.96
C SER A 121 27.69 -3.67 -14.22
N LYS A 122 28.32 -3.75 -13.05
CA LYS A 122 28.34 -4.99 -12.23
C LYS A 122 26.94 -5.35 -11.72
N VAL A 123 26.14 -4.37 -11.34
CA VAL A 123 24.74 -4.60 -10.92
C VAL A 123 23.89 -5.07 -12.10
N LEU A 124 24.01 -4.42 -13.27
CA LEU A 124 23.24 -4.77 -14.48
C LEU A 124 23.60 -6.15 -15.07
N ASN A 125 24.82 -6.63 -14.82
CA ASN A 125 25.27 -7.97 -15.19
C ASN A 125 24.92 -9.03 -14.13
N GLY A 126 24.47 -8.64 -12.94
CA GLY A 126 24.20 -9.54 -11.82
C GLY A 126 25.45 -9.93 -11.00
N ASP A 127 26.62 -9.41 -11.33
CA ASP A 127 27.87 -9.62 -10.58
C ASP A 127 27.85 -8.98 -9.19
N ARG A 128 26.92 -8.03 -8.96
CA ARG A 128 26.75 -7.32 -7.69
C ARG A 128 25.26 -7.24 -7.33
N PRO A 129 24.85 -7.65 -6.11
CA PRO A 129 23.47 -7.51 -5.66
C PRO A 129 23.12 -6.04 -5.36
N ILE A 130 21.83 -5.72 -5.53
CA ILE A 130 21.26 -4.42 -5.16
C ILE A 130 21.12 -4.39 -3.63
N SER A 131 21.79 -3.45 -2.98
CA SER A 131 21.65 -3.25 -1.54
C SER A 131 20.37 -2.50 -1.20
N HIS A 132 19.86 -2.63 0.04
CA HIS A 132 18.72 -1.84 0.51
C HIS A 132 18.90 -0.33 0.27
N LYS A 133 20.10 0.21 0.53
CA LYS A 133 20.38 1.62 0.30
C LYS A 133 20.19 2.04 -1.17
N MET A 134 20.61 1.19 -2.10
CA MET A 134 20.42 1.41 -3.54
C MET A 134 18.95 1.32 -3.92
N ALA A 135 18.24 0.29 -3.42
CA ALA A 135 16.82 0.10 -3.66
C ALA A 135 15.98 1.31 -3.23
N TYR A 136 16.24 1.85 -2.02
CA TYR A 136 15.57 3.06 -1.54
C TYR A 136 15.86 4.29 -2.40
N ALA A 137 17.11 4.51 -2.81
CA ALA A 137 17.47 5.64 -3.65
C ALA A 137 16.85 5.56 -5.05
N LEU A 138 16.79 4.35 -5.64
CA LEU A 138 16.12 4.11 -6.92
C LEU A 138 14.60 4.32 -6.80
N ALA A 139 13.99 3.77 -5.74
CA ALA A 139 12.57 3.96 -5.44
C ALA A 139 12.18 5.44 -5.32
N GLU A 140 12.99 6.24 -4.63
CA GLU A 140 12.77 7.68 -4.50
C GLU A 140 12.82 8.40 -5.85
N ARG A 141 13.80 8.06 -6.70
CA ARG A 141 13.93 8.68 -8.02
C ARG A 141 12.80 8.30 -8.99
N PHE A 142 12.40 7.04 -9.01
CA PHE A 142 11.39 6.53 -9.94
C PHE A 142 9.97 6.59 -9.36
N ALA A 143 9.79 7.11 -8.14
CA ALA A 143 8.51 7.14 -7.42
C ALA A 143 7.83 5.76 -7.34
N MET A 144 8.61 4.73 -7.00
CA MET A 144 8.16 3.34 -6.87
C MET A 144 8.42 2.79 -5.47
N GLU A 145 7.85 1.62 -5.17
CA GLU A 145 8.12 0.93 -3.91
C GLU A 145 9.54 0.31 -3.87
N PRO A 146 10.29 0.45 -2.76
CA PRO A 146 11.63 -0.14 -2.63
C PRO A 146 11.68 -1.65 -2.82
N SER A 147 10.59 -2.36 -2.53
CA SER A 147 10.49 -3.82 -2.70
C SER A 147 10.66 -4.26 -4.15
N ALA A 148 10.30 -3.42 -5.13
CA ALA A 148 10.46 -3.72 -6.55
C ALA A 148 11.93 -3.90 -6.98
N PHE A 149 12.86 -3.32 -6.22
CA PHE A 149 14.30 -3.41 -6.49
C PHE A 149 15.02 -4.46 -5.63
N LEU A 150 14.29 -5.24 -4.84
CA LEU A 150 14.84 -6.29 -3.98
C LEU A 150 14.50 -7.67 -4.54
N THR A 151 15.46 -8.59 -4.50
CA THR A 151 15.21 -10.00 -4.82
C THR A 151 14.54 -10.67 -3.62
N ALA A 152 13.45 -11.42 -3.87
CA ALA A 152 12.68 -12.16 -2.85
C ALA A 152 13.52 -13.12 -1.98
N GLY A 153 14.72 -13.52 -2.42
CA GLY A 153 15.66 -14.35 -1.66
C GLY A 153 16.64 -13.62 -0.73
N SER A 154 16.59 -12.28 -0.60
CA SER A 154 17.56 -11.54 0.24
C SER A 154 17.05 -11.19 1.65
N ILE A 155 15.82 -11.59 2.02
CA ILE A 155 15.25 -11.26 3.35
C ILE A 155 15.78 -12.20 4.46
N GLU A 156 16.40 -13.34 4.14
CA GLU A 156 16.83 -14.33 5.14
C GLU A 156 18.14 -14.00 5.89
N ALA A 157 18.73 -12.81 5.71
CA ALA A 157 20.03 -12.47 6.32
C ALA A 157 20.05 -11.17 7.17
N ALA A 158 18.90 -10.68 7.61
CA ALA A 158 18.87 -9.61 8.62
C ALA A 158 18.32 -10.16 9.94
N HIS A 159 19.23 -10.55 10.84
CA HIS A 159 18.94 -10.80 12.25
C HIS A 159 18.15 -9.63 12.84
N ILE A 160 16.86 -9.82 13.08
CA ILE A 160 16.13 -9.02 14.05
C ILE A 160 16.55 -9.53 15.42
N GLU A 161 17.62 -8.97 15.97
CA GLU A 161 17.96 -9.11 17.38
C GLU A 161 16.90 -8.34 18.18
N THR A 162 15.79 -9.02 18.50
CA THR A 162 14.82 -8.52 19.47
C THR A 162 15.50 -8.45 20.84
N VAL A 163 15.99 -7.27 21.20
CA VAL A 163 16.32 -6.94 22.58
C VAL A 163 15.02 -6.96 23.38
N ARG A 164 14.76 -8.09 24.04
CA ARG A 164 13.75 -8.19 25.10
C ARG A 164 14.19 -7.33 26.27
N LEU A 165 13.49 -6.23 26.52
CA LEU A 165 13.58 -5.51 27.78
C LEU A 165 12.95 -6.36 28.91
N PRO A 166 13.67 -6.66 29.99
CA PRO A 166 13.10 -7.39 31.11
C PRO A 166 12.23 -6.46 31.97
N VAL A 167 10.97 -6.86 32.15
CA VAL A 167 10.03 -6.28 33.13
C VAL A 167 10.58 -6.52 34.54
N GLY A 168 11.02 -5.44 35.19
CA GLY A 168 11.36 -5.41 36.61
C GLY A 168 10.25 -4.73 37.41
N LYS A 169 9.63 -5.49 38.32
CA LYS A 169 8.66 -4.99 39.30
C LYS A 169 9.36 -4.17 40.40
N THR A 170 8.55 -3.33 41.06
CA THR A 170 8.75 -2.66 42.35
C THR A 170 9.77 -1.52 42.43
N SER A 171 9.27 -0.31 42.66
CA SER A 171 9.83 0.57 43.68
C SER A 171 8.71 1.35 44.34
N ALA A 172 8.51 1.05 45.62
CA ALA A 172 7.58 1.70 46.52
C ALA A 172 8.35 2.78 47.28
N TYR A 173 7.95 4.04 47.14
CA TYR A 173 8.23 5.05 48.15
C TYR A 173 6.99 5.89 48.45
N HIS A 174 6.58 5.72 49.71
CA HIS A 174 5.82 6.58 50.61
C HIS A 174 4.34 6.93 50.39
N ARG A 175 3.56 6.41 51.37
CA ARG A 175 2.18 6.69 51.77
C ARG A 175 2.05 7.94 52.66
N PHE A 176 0.78 8.34 52.81
CA PHE A 176 0.08 9.13 53.85
C PHE A 176 -0.05 10.63 53.54
N ARG A 177 -1.23 11.26 53.61
CA ARG A 177 -2.30 11.10 54.61
C ARG A 177 -3.67 11.64 54.08
N ASN A 178 -4.77 11.14 54.64
CA ASN A 178 -6.18 11.37 54.29
C ASN A 178 -6.73 12.78 54.65
N ASP A 179 -7.64 13.28 53.78
CA ASP A 179 -8.89 14.10 53.88
C ASP A 179 -9.37 14.74 55.22
N PRO A 180 -10.39 15.65 55.23
CA PRO A 180 -11.09 16.39 54.14
C PRO A 180 -11.28 17.91 54.48
N LEU A 181 -11.98 18.70 53.63
CA LEU A 181 -13.07 19.65 53.98
C LEU A 181 -13.29 20.78 52.94
N THR A 182 -14.51 20.76 52.37
CA THR A 182 -15.44 21.89 52.21
C THR A 182 -15.16 23.02 51.20
N ALA A 183 -16.15 23.18 50.31
CA ALA A 183 -16.32 24.25 49.34
C ALA A 183 -16.70 25.61 49.97
N HIS A 184 -16.18 26.70 49.40
CA HIS A 184 -16.85 28.02 49.37
C HIS A 184 -16.53 28.82 48.09
N SER A 185 -17.56 28.94 47.25
CA SER A 185 -18.09 30.10 46.51
C SER A 185 -17.18 31.22 45.92
N VAL A 186 -17.23 31.31 44.58
CA VAL A 186 -17.56 32.48 43.70
C VAL A 186 -16.80 33.82 43.85
N LYS A 187 -16.14 34.22 42.74
CA LYS A 187 -16.38 35.50 42.02
C LYS A 187 -15.64 35.56 40.67
N GLU A 188 -16.38 35.56 39.57
CA GLU A 188 -15.95 36.24 38.31
C GLU A 188 -16.25 37.76 38.45
N PRO A 189 -15.95 38.67 37.48
CA PRO A 189 -15.23 38.58 36.19
C PRO A 189 -14.19 39.73 36.01
N SER A 190 -13.49 39.78 34.85
CA SER A 190 -13.01 41.00 34.12
C SER A 190 -11.79 40.61 33.28
N ALA A 191 -11.89 40.43 31.97
CA ALA A 191 -11.92 41.48 30.92
C ALA A 191 -10.61 42.30 30.81
N GLY A 192 -10.03 42.27 29.61
CA GLY A 192 -8.91 43.12 29.13
C GLY A 192 -7.53 42.50 29.37
N GLU A 193 -6.54 42.55 28.47
CA GLU A 193 -6.36 43.24 27.20
C GLU A 193 -5.14 42.59 26.53
N TYR A 194 -5.22 42.42 25.22
CA TYR A 194 -4.12 42.06 24.33
C TYR A 194 -3.12 43.22 24.25
N LYS A 195 -1.84 42.97 24.57
CA LYS A 195 -0.77 43.94 24.30
C LYS A 195 -0.06 43.62 22.99
N VAL A 196 -0.25 44.54 22.04
CA VAL A 196 0.62 44.82 20.90
C VAL A 196 1.92 45.42 21.43
N VAL A 197 3.09 44.95 20.95
CA VAL A 197 4.32 45.75 20.92
C VAL A 197 5.02 45.53 19.58
N ALA A 198 5.22 46.63 18.86
CA ALA A 198 5.95 46.69 17.60
C ALA A 198 7.38 47.24 17.81
N SER A 199 8.30 46.70 17.00
CA SER A 199 9.39 47.36 16.27
C SER A 199 10.54 48.10 17.01
N LYS A 200 11.78 47.67 16.75
CA LYS A 200 12.87 48.52 16.20
C LYS A 200 14.15 47.74 15.88
N GLY A 201 14.71 47.96 14.68
CA GLY A 201 16.09 47.61 14.32
C GLY A 201 16.45 48.08 12.91
N ARG A 202 17.22 49.16 12.80
CA ARG A 202 17.54 49.93 11.58
C ARG A 202 18.97 49.63 11.10
N LYS A 203 19.14 49.57 9.77
CA LYS A 203 20.35 49.42 8.92
C LYS A 203 21.62 50.18 9.38
N LYS A 204 22.80 49.66 8.96
CA LYS A 204 23.84 50.45 8.27
C LYS A 204 24.78 49.59 7.38
N THR A 205 25.09 50.17 6.23
CA THR A 205 26.01 49.82 5.11
C THR A 205 27.48 50.11 5.41
N VAL A 206 28.38 49.76 4.45
CA VAL A 206 29.74 50.29 4.08
C VAL A 206 30.73 49.10 3.91
N GLU A 207 31.62 48.95 2.92
CA GLU A 207 32.06 49.63 1.67
C GLU A 207 32.99 48.65 0.91
N GLU A 208 33.14 48.81 -0.41
CA GLU A 208 34.30 48.32 -1.19
C GLU A 208 35.58 49.11 -0.84
N PRO A 209 36.76 48.68 -1.32
CA PRO A 209 37.34 49.49 -2.39
C PRO A 209 38.06 48.74 -3.52
N ASP A 210 38.17 49.51 -4.60
CA ASP A 210 38.69 49.33 -5.94
C ASP A 210 40.24 49.33 -6.06
N LYS A 211 40.69 48.83 -7.22
CA LYS A 211 41.92 49.08 -8.01
C LYS A 211 43.04 48.04 -8.02
N GLY A 212 43.24 47.52 -9.24
CA GLY A 212 44.41 46.85 -9.78
C GLY A 212 44.17 46.47 -11.22
#